data_AF-A0A7S3VCP2-F1
#
_entry.id   AF-A0A7S3VCP2-F1
#
_cell.length_a   1.000
_cell.length_b   1.000
_cell.length_c   1.000
_cell.angle_alpha   90.00
_cell.angle_beta   90.00
_cell.angle_gamma   90.00
#
_symmetry.space_group_name_H-M   'P 1'
#
loop_
_entity.id
_entity.type
_entity.pdbx_description
1 polymer ?
#
loop_
_entity_poly.entity_id
_entity_poly.type
_entity_poly.pdbx_seq_one_letter_code
_entity_poly.pdbx_strand_id
1 'polypeptide(L)'
;VGNAGIDSPDVRAVYRIDFPPSVLDFVQEKGRAGRWPGALAQDYGYHVCISLESFLFLFKRILNPDEDVNDESYRSRQVQDLVQVAKLLTSKAGTCYSCAFEKIVGNPSSTDVPLNQCGNCPSCRNQKLFPLIHCEGVVEIIMDLFVFSPVRYKTLDAVIDFIRSYKEASYKLFRKRLKKLDPLLIKKLLLILLAAGILDIAFDTELEKGGDVVFTLERVE
;
A
#
# COMPACT_ATOMS: atom_id res chain seq x y z
N VAL A 1 -3.77 12.80 -17.04
CA VAL A 1 -3.97 14.00 -17.90
C VAL A 1 -4.32 15.16 -16.99
N GLY A 2 -3.57 16.27 -17.05
CA GLY A 2 -3.87 17.53 -16.35
C GLY A 2 -3.30 17.75 -14.93
N ASN A 3 -2.16 17.16 -14.55
CA ASN A 3 -1.76 17.13 -13.13
C ASN A 3 -0.77 18.21 -12.69
N ALA A 4 -0.14 18.96 -13.60
CA ALA A 4 0.76 20.07 -13.24
C ALA A 4 0.55 21.21 -14.24
N GLY A 5 0.30 22.43 -13.74
CA GLY A 5 0.12 23.63 -14.55
C GLY A 5 -1.33 24.09 -14.79
N ILE A 6 -2.34 23.28 -14.44
CA ILE A 6 -3.75 23.68 -14.46
C ILE A 6 -4.26 23.67 -13.01
N ASP A 7 -4.91 24.76 -12.60
CA ASP A 7 -5.49 24.92 -11.27
C ASP A 7 -6.80 25.70 -11.35
N SER A 8 -7.76 25.35 -10.50
CA SER A 8 -9.04 26.06 -10.40
C SER A 8 -9.56 26.00 -8.96
N PRO A 9 -10.06 27.12 -8.40
CA PRO A 9 -10.66 27.12 -7.07
C PRO A 9 -11.93 26.25 -6.99
N ASP A 10 -12.55 25.93 -8.13
CA ASP A 10 -13.78 25.14 -8.23
C ASP A 10 -13.53 23.62 -8.23
N VAL A 11 -12.29 23.16 -8.08
CA VAL A 11 -11.99 21.72 -7.98
C VAL A 11 -12.54 21.19 -6.66
N ARG A 12 -13.70 20.53 -6.74
CA ARG A 12 -14.39 19.92 -5.59
C ARG A 12 -13.82 18.56 -5.19
N ALA A 13 -13.47 17.74 -6.17
CA ALA A 13 -12.99 16.40 -5.89
C ALA A 13 -11.76 16.09 -6.74
N VAL A 14 -10.78 15.43 -6.13
CA VAL A 14 -9.61 14.90 -6.81
C VAL A 14 -9.60 13.39 -6.62
N TYR A 15 -9.47 12.66 -7.72
CA TYR A 15 -9.45 11.19 -7.73
C TYR A 15 -8.07 10.72 -8.17
N ARG A 16 -7.37 10.04 -7.26
CA ARG A 16 -6.22 9.21 -7.60
C ARG A 16 -6.72 7.82 -7.92
N ILE A 17 -6.68 7.49 -9.20
CA ILE A 17 -6.85 6.12 -9.67
C ILE A 17 -5.44 5.51 -9.67
N ASP A 18 -5.30 4.35 -9.03
CA ASP A 18 -4.04 3.63 -8.78
C ASP A 18 -3.19 4.10 -7.60
N PHE A 19 -2.27 3.23 -7.18
CA PHE A 19 -1.37 3.48 -6.08
C PHE A 19 -0.58 4.80 -6.27
N PRO A 20 -0.48 5.66 -5.24
CA PRO A 20 0.40 6.82 -5.25
C PRO A 20 1.88 6.38 -5.15
N PRO A 21 2.80 6.90 -5.99
CA PRO A 21 4.20 6.47 -5.98
C PRO A 21 4.99 7.06 -4.82
N SER A 22 4.56 8.20 -4.25
CA SER A 22 5.19 8.80 -3.07
C SER A 22 4.16 9.52 -2.20
N VAL A 23 4.53 9.78 -0.95
CA VAL A 23 3.72 10.61 -0.02
C VAL A 23 3.64 12.07 -0.53
N LEU A 24 4.69 12.55 -1.20
CA LEU A 24 4.71 13.90 -1.76
C LEU A 24 3.68 14.06 -2.89
N ASP A 25 3.58 13.09 -3.79
CA ASP A 25 2.54 13.09 -4.83
C ASP A 25 1.15 13.08 -4.21
N PHE A 26 0.95 12.29 -3.15
CA PHE A 26 -0.31 12.25 -2.42
C PHE A 26 -0.70 13.63 -1.88
N VAL A 27 0.23 14.33 -1.23
CA VAL A 27 -0.03 15.66 -0.65
C VAL A 27 -0.24 16.70 -1.74
N GLN A 28 0.57 16.67 -2.80
CA GLN A 28 0.47 17.59 -3.91
C GLN A 28 -0.88 17.48 -4.64
N GLU A 29 -1.33 16.26 -4.91
CA GLU A 29 -2.64 15.99 -5.51
C GLU A 29 -3.79 16.37 -4.59
N LYS A 30 -3.73 15.96 -3.30
CA LYS A 30 -4.74 16.31 -2.29
C LYS A 30 -4.92 17.82 -2.21
N GLY A 31 -3.82 18.57 -2.25
CA GLY A 31 -3.81 20.04 -2.16
C GLY A 31 -4.44 20.76 -3.34
N ARG A 32 -4.93 20.07 -4.37
CA ARG A 32 -5.66 20.67 -5.51
C ARG A 32 -7.16 20.85 -5.23
N ALA A 33 -7.75 20.05 -4.35
CA ALA A 33 -9.14 20.24 -3.96
C ALA A 33 -9.26 21.38 -2.94
N GLY A 34 -10.24 22.26 -3.11
CA GLY A 34 -10.59 23.26 -2.10
C GLY A 34 -9.59 24.39 -1.92
N ARG A 35 -8.97 24.86 -3.01
CA ARG A 35 -8.04 26.01 -3.02
C ARG A 35 -8.76 27.36 -2.94
N TRP A 36 -9.55 27.57 -1.90
CA TRP A 36 -10.15 28.88 -1.60
C TRP A 36 -10.45 29.05 -0.10
N PRO A 37 -10.51 30.29 0.41
CA PRO A 37 -10.75 30.55 1.83
C PRO A 37 -12.15 30.10 2.27
N GLY A 38 -12.24 29.11 3.16
CA GLY A 38 -13.52 28.60 3.67
C GLY A 38 -13.95 27.26 3.06
N ALA A 39 -13.09 26.61 2.27
CA ALA A 39 -13.33 25.25 1.79
C ALA A 39 -13.60 24.28 2.98
N LEU A 40 -14.75 23.62 2.97
CA LEU A 40 -15.16 22.66 3.99
C LEU A 40 -14.98 21.22 3.51
N ALA A 41 -14.58 20.32 4.40
CA ALA A 41 -14.35 18.90 4.09
C ALA A 41 -15.61 18.12 3.64
N GLN A 42 -16.80 18.73 3.75
CA GLN A 42 -18.06 18.16 3.26
C GLN A 42 -18.28 18.45 1.75
N ASP A 43 -17.72 19.54 1.25
CA ASP A 43 -17.88 20.03 -0.12
C ASP A 43 -16.69 19.64 -1.01
N TYR A 44 -15.56 19.30 -0.37
CA TYR A 44 -14.28 18.99 -1.01
C TYR A 44 -13.73 17.62 -0.58
N GLY A 45 -13.19 16.86 -1.53
CA GLY A 45 -12.70 15.50 -1.28
C GLY A 45 -11.46 15.12 -2.08
N TYR A 46 -10.63 14.28 -1.46
CA TYR A 46 -9.58 13.53 -2.14
C TYR A 46 -9.85 12.04 -1.98
N HIS A 47 -9.95 11.34 -3.10
CA HIS A 47 -10.31 9.93 -3.17
C HIS A 47 -9.16 9.15 -3.77
N VAL A 48 -8.74 8.09 -3.10
CA VAL A 48 -7.65 7.24 -3.56
C VAL A 48 -8.16 5.82 -3.74
N CYS A 49 -8.03 5.30 -4.95
CA CYS A 49 -8.35 3.93 -5.30
C CYS A 49 -7.04 3.15 -5.43
N ILE A 50 -6.81 2.23 -4.50
CA ILE A 50 -5.57 1.44 -4.44
C ILE A 50 -5.83 -0.05 -4.68
N SER A 51 -4.87 -0.71 -5.30
CA SER A 51 -4.82 -2.17 -5.45
C SER A 51 -3.39 -2.66 -5.20
N LEU A 52 -3.23 -3.92 -4.81
CA LEU A 52 -1.89 -4.52 -4.68
C LEU A 52 -1.21 -4.60 -6.05
N GLU A 53 -1.97 -4.83 -7.10
CA GLU A 53 -1.51 -4.88 -8.48
C GLU A 53 -0.91 -3.54 -8.92
N SER A 54 -1.57 -2.42 -8.60
CA SER A 54 -1.03 -1.10 -8.89
C SER A 54 0.26 -0.81 -8.11
N PHE A 55 0.40 -1.34 -6.89
CA PHE A 55 1.65 -1.27 -6.12
C PHE A 55 2.77 -2.09 -6.79
N LEU A 56 2.51 -3.36 -7.13
CA LEU A 56 3.47 -4.24 -7.78
C LEU A 56 3.87 -3.73 -9.17
N PHE A 57 2.93 -3.15 -9.91
CA PHE A 57 3.21 -2.51 -11.20
C PHE A 57 4.17 -1.34 -11.06
N LEU A 58 3.97 -0.45 -10.08
CA LEU A 58 4.91 0.65 -9.81
C LEU A 58 6.28 0.12 -9.41
N PHE A 59 6.33 -0.89 -8.55
CA PHE A 59 7.59 -1.53 -8.17
C PHE A 59 8.35 -2.10 -9.38
N LYS A 60 7.66 -2.87 -10.24
CA LYS A 60 8.22 -3.40 -11.49
C LYS A 60 8.73 -2.28 -12.39
N ARG A 61 7.98 -1.18 -12.51
CA ARG A 61 8.38 -0.02 -13.32
C ARG A 61 9.64 0.66 -12.77
N ILE A 62 9.78 0.80 -11.45
CA ILE A 62 10.96 1.41 -10.81
C ILE A 62 12.22 0.56 -11.10
N LEU A 63 12.10 -0.77 -11.06
CA LEU A 63 13.21 -1.70 -11.28
C LEU A 63 13.43 -2.09 -12.74
N ASN A 64 12.70 -1.49 -13.68
CA ASN A 64 12.86 -1.83 -15.09
C ASN A 64 14.29 -1.48 -15.58
N PRO A 65 15.07 -2.48 -16.04
CA PRO A 65 16.44 -2.24 -16.49
C PRO A 65 16.51 -1.43 -17.79
N ASP A 66 15.45 -1.44 -18.60
CA ASP A 66 15.38 -0.74 -19.89
C ASP A 66 15.13 0.78 -19.75
N GLU A 67 14.91 1.28 -18.54
CA GLU A 67 14.78 2.71 -18.26
C GLU A 67 16.17 3.36 -18.16
N ASP A 68 16.53 4.15 -19.17
CA ASP A 68 17.85 4.79 -19.40
C ASP A 68 18.36 5.73 -18.28
N VAL A 69 17.52 6.10 -17.31
CA VAL A 69 17.73 7.35 -16.55
C VAL A 69 18.19 7.15 -15.09
N ASN A 70 18.14 5.95 -14.50
CA ASN A 70 18.17 5.86 -13.04
C ASN A 70 19.33 5.04 -12.46
N ASP A 71 20.23 5.75 -11.78
CA ASP A 71 21.19 5.20 -10.81
C ASP A 71 20.47 4.35 -9.74
N GLU A 72 21.13 3.30 -9.25
CA GLU A 72 20.62 2.35 -8.25
C GLU A 72 20.18 3.06 -6.97
N SER A 73 20.88 4.12 -6.58
CA SER A 73 20.53 4.96 -5.42
C SER A 73 19.18 5.68 -5.58
N TYR A 74 18.81 6.02 -6.81
CA TYR A 74 17.55 6.68 -7.10
C TYR A 74 16.39 5.66 -7.10
N ARG A 75 16.59 4.49 -7.72
CA ARG A 75 15.60 3.39 -7.69
C ARG A 75 15.29 2.97 -6.24
N SER A 76 16.33 2.82 -5.42
CA SER A 76 16.18 2.50 -4.00
C SER A 76 15.32 3.53 -3.25
N ARG A 77 15.50 4.83 -3.51
CA ARG A 77 14.67 5.90 -2.93
C ARG A 77 13.21 5.82 -3.40
N GLN A 78 12.97 5.58 -4.68
CA GLN A 78 11.61 5.42 -5.20
C GLN A 78 10.88 4.22 -4.59
N VAL A 79 11.58 3.10 -4.37
CA VAL A 79 11.01 1.94 -3.67
C VAL A 79 10.67 2.30 -2.22
N GLN A 80 11.57 3.03 -1.52
CA GLN A 80 11.31 3.50 -0.16
C GLN A 80 10.07 4.41 -0.08
N ASP A 81 9.92 5.34 -1.02
CA ASP A 81 8.76 6.22 -1.11
C ASP A 81 7.45 5.43 -1.31
N LEU A 82 7.49 4.45 -2.23
CA LEU A 82 6.34 3.57 -2.52
C LEU A 82 5.93 2.75 -1.28
N VAL A 83 6.91 2.18 -0.56
CA VAL A 83 6.67 1.43 0.69
C VAL A 83 6.18 2.36 1.80
N GLN A 84 6.64 3.60 1.86
CA GLN A 84 6.16 4.59 2.83
C GLN A 84 4.68 4.92 2.61
N VAL A 85 4.23 5.02 1.35
CA VAL A 85 2.80 5.16 1.04
C VAL A 85 2.02 3.93 1.51
N ALA A 86 2.54 2.71 1.29
CA ALA A 86 1.91 1.49 1.79
C ALA A 86 1.76 1.50 3.32
N LYS A 87 2.83 1.82 4.06
CA LYS A 87 2.83 1.98 5.53
C LYS A 87 1.77 2.96 6.02
N LEU A 88 1.65 4.08 5.32
CA LEU A 88 0.67 5.11 5.66
C LEU A 88 -0.77 4.62 5.46
N LEU A 89 -1.06 3.97 4.33
CA LEU A 89 -2.39 3.46 4.01
C LEU A 89 -2.79 2.29 4.91
N THR A 90 -1.87 1.39 5.24
CA THR A 90 -2.09 0.24 6.13
C THR A 90 -1.90 0.58 7.61
N SER A 91 -1.74 1.86 7.96
CA SER A 91 -1.54 2.30 9.34
C SER A 91 -2.64 1.79 10.28
N LYS A 92 -2.26 1.56 11.55
CA LYS A 92 -3.12 1.00 12.59
C LYS A 92 -4.50 1.69 12.65
N ALA A 93 -5.53 0.90 12.88
CA ALA A 93 -6.88 1.42 13.11
C ALA A 93 -6.87 2.49 14.22
N GLY A 94 -7.52 3.63 13.96
CA GLY A 94 -7.55 4.79 14.85
C GLY A 94 -6.49 5.85 14.53
N THR A 95 -5.49 5.57 13.69
CA THR A 95 -4.55 6.58 13.22
C THR A 95 -5.22 7.46 12.16
N CYS A 96 -5.38 8.76 12.44
CA CYS A 96 -5.90 9.73 11.48
C CYS A 96 -4.90 9.90 10.32
N TYR A 97 -5.34 9.66 9.09
CA TYR A 97 -4.48 9.82 7.91
C TYR A 97 -3.97 11.24 7.75
N SER A 98 -4.81 12.27 7.99
CA SER A 98 -4.34 13.66 7.89
C SER A 98 -3.20 13.93 8.88
N CYS A 99 -3.34 13.48 10.13
CA CYS A 99 -2.28 13.65 11.12
C CYS A 99 -1.01 12.88 10.73
N ALA A 100 -1.16 11.68 10.17
CA ALA A 100 -0.03 10.89 9.71
C ALA A 100 0.70 11.57 8.53
N PHE A 101 -0.04 12.15 7.57
CA PHE A 101 0.55 12.97 6.49
C PHE A 101 1.34 14.14 7.06
N GLU A 102 0.72 14.97 7.90
CA GLU A 102 1.38 16.15 8.50
C GLU A 102 2.63 15.77 9.29
N LYS A 103 2.67 14.60 9.95
CA LYS A 103 3.88 14.11 10.63
C LYS A 103 4.98 13.70 9.65
N ILE A 104 4.63 13.10 8.51
CA ILE A 104 5.61 12.66 7.51
C ILE A 104 6.21 13.85 6.75
N VAL A 105 5.38 14.83 6.38
CA VAL A 105 5.82 15.99 5.57
C VAL A 105 6.12 17.24 6.37
N GLY A 106 5.83 17.22 7.68
CA GLY A 106 6.00 18.35 8.58
C GLY A 106 7.47 18.67 8.82
N ASN A 107 7.71 19.87 9.37
CA ASN A 107 9.06 20.30 9.71
C ASN A 107 9.61 19.43 10.87
N PRO A 108 10.74 18.71 10.68
CA PRO A 108 11.33 17.87 11.72
C PRO A 108 11.76 18.64 12.97
N SER A 109 12.00 19.95 12.84
CA SER A 109 12.38 20.83 13.95
C SER A 109 11.18 21.46 14.65
N SER A 110 9.96 21.22 14.18
CA SER A 110 8.76 21.67 14.90
C SER A 110 8.53 20.78 16.12
N THR A 111 8.26 21.40 17.27
CA THR A 111 7.87 20.68 18.49
C THR A 111 6.59 19.89 18.23
N ASP A 112 6.41 18.75 18.90
CA ASP A 112 5.24 17.87 18.83
C ASP A 112 3.94 18.62 19.21
N VAL A 113 3.41 19.42 18.29
CA VAL A 113 2.10 20.04 18.43
C VAL A 113 1.08 18.92 18.28
N PRO A 114 0.20 18.71 19.28
CA PRO A 114 -0.85 17.71 19.17
C PRO A 114 -1.71 18.00 17.94
N LEU A 115 -1.65 17.11 16.95
CA LEU A 115 -2.48 17.22 15.76
C LEU A 115 -3.89 16.72 16.07
N ASN A 116 -4.87 17.60 15.88
CA ASN A 116 -6.28 17.22 16.01
C ASN A 116 -6.67 16.26 14.89
N GLN A 117 -7.49 15.26 15.22
CA GLN A 117 -8.04 14.34 14.23
C GLN A 117 -8.90 15.10 13.21
N CYS A 118 -8.84 14.69 11.94
CA CYS A 118 -9.56 15.41 10.88
C CYS A 118 -11.08 15.10 10.82
N GLY A 119 -11.55 14.10 11.57
CA GLY A 119 -12.96 13.66 11.59
C GLY A 119 -13.48 13.02 10.29
N ASN A 120 -12.74 13.10 9.19
CA ASN A 120 -13.26 12.78 7.85
C ASN A 120 -12.52 11.66 7.10
N CYS A 121 -11.29 11.33 7.49
CA CYS A 121 -10.58 10.22 6.87
C CYS A 121 -11.22 8.86 7.22
N PRO A 122 -10.99 7.79 6.44
CA PRO A 122 -11.54 6.46 6.69
C PRO A 122 -11.34 5.99 8.14
N SER A 123 -10.14 6.20 8.70
CA SER A 123 -9.82 5.83 10.08
C SER A 123 -10.63 6.61 11.11
N CYS A 124 -10.76 7.94 10.98
CA CYS A 124 -11.60 8.77 11.86
C CYS A 124 -13.09 8.42 11.77
N ARG A 125 -13.55 7.95 10.60
CA ARG A 125 -14.92 7.48 10.38
C ARG A 125 -15.13 6.00 10.74
N ASN A 126 -14.15 5.36 11.39
CA ASN A 126 -14.16 3.93 11.74
C ASN A 126 -14.43 2.99 10.54
N GLN A 127 -14.04 3.40 9.34
CA GLN A 127 -14.15 2.57 8.14
C GLN A 127 -13.02 1.54 8.13
N LYS A 128 -13.39 0.27 8.01
CA LYS A 128 -12.45 -0.86 7.99
C LYS A 128 -11.93 -1.10 6.58
N LEU A 129 -10.85 -0.41 6.20
CA LEU A 129 -10.20 -0.62 4.90
C LEU A 129 -9.46 -1.96 4.83
N PHE A 130 -8.74 -2.30 5.90
CA PHE A 130 -7.93 -3.51 6.01
C PHE A 130 -8.55 -4.50 7.02
N PRO A 131 -8.44 -5.81 6.78
CA PRO A 131 -8.94 -6.81 7.71
C PRO A 131 -8.09 -6.85 8.98
N LEU A 132 -8.72 -7.25 10.09
CA LEU A 132 -7.97 -7.69 11.26
C LEU A 132 -7.35 -9.05 10.97
N ILE A 133 -6.06 -9.18 11.23
CA ILE A 133 -5.28 -10.38 10.97
C ILE A 133 -4.92 -11.07 12.29
N HIS A 134 -4.85 -12.40 12.26
CA HIS A 134 -4.45 -13.20 13.41
C HIS A 134 -3.02 -13.71 13.24
N CYS A 135 -2.11 -13.23 14.08
CA CYS A 135 -0.67 -13.43 13.91
C CYS A 135 -0.27 -14.90 13.79
N GLU A 136 -0.75 -15.79 14.68
CA GLU A 136 -0.37 -17.22 14.66
C GLU A 136 -0.73 -17.89 13.32
N GLY A 137 -1.90 -17.58 12.76
CA GLY A 137 -2.34 -18.18 11.51
C GLY A 137 -1.61 -17.60 10.30
N VAL A 138 -1.22 -16.32 10.37
CA VAL A 138 -0.36 -15.71 9.36
C VAL A 138 1.02 -16.36 9.39
N VAL A 139 1.64 -16.51 10.57
CA VAL A 139 2.96 -17.15 10.71
C VAL A 139 2.93 -18.58 10.15
N GLU A 140 1.93 -19.37 10.53
CA GLU A 140 1.79 -20.75 10.05
C GLU A 140 1.71 -20.83 8.52
N ILE A 141 0.80 -20.08 7.90
CA ILE A 141 0.58 -20.12 6.45
C ILE A 141 1.78 -19.55 5.68
N ILE A 142 2.42 -18.50 6.19
CA ILE A 142 3.59 -17.89 5.56
C ILE A 142 4.80 -18.83 5.66
N MET A 143 5.05 -19.46 6.81
CA MET A 143 6.12 -20.45 6.92
C MET A 143 5.89 -21.64 5.99
N ASP A 144 4.65 -22.14 5.90
CA ASP A 144 4.32 -23.20 4.95
C ASP A 144 4.53 -22.77 3.49
N LEU A 145 4.17 -21.55 3.13
CA LEU A 145 4.34 -21.01 1.78
C LEU A 145 5.81 -20.80 1.39
N PHE A 146 6.66 -20.30 2.29
CA PHE A 146 8.01 -19.86 1.94
C PHE A 146 9.10 -20.85 2.33
N VAL A 147 8.90 -21.66 3.37
CA VAL A 147 9.91 -22.61 3.88
C VAL A 147 9.61 -24.02 3.39
N PHE A 148 8.35 -24.46 3.47
CA PHE A 148 7.99 -25.86 3.21
C PHE A 148 7.38 -26.11 1.83
N SER A 149 6.95 -25.05 1.14
CA SER A 149 6.27 -25.17 -0.15
C SER A 149 7.21 -25.53 -1.29
N PRO A 150 6.81 -26.43 -2.21
CA PRO A 150 7.52 -26.68 -3.46
C PRO A 150 7.32 -25.57 -4.50
N VAL A 151 6.47 -24.56 -4.22
CA VAL A 151 6.21 -23.44 -5.14
C VAL A 151 7.52 -22.70 -5.40
N ARG A 152 8.12 -22.87 -6.58
CA ARG A 152 9.41 -22.28 -6.93
C ARG A 152 9.32 -20.75 -6.96
N TYR A 153 8.35 -20.23 -7.72
CA TYR A 153 8.13 -18.82 -7.93
C TYR A 153 6.87 -18.36 -7.20
N LYS A 154 7.02 -17.40 -6.30
CA LYS A 154 5.93 -16.89 -5.46
C LYS A 154 5.34 -15.66 -6.14
N THR A 155 4.80 -15.82 -7.34
CA THR A 155 4.06 -14.74 -8.02
C THR A 155 2.75 -14.44 -7.26
N LEU A 156 2.12 -13.30 -7.52
CA LEU A 156 0.88 -12.93 -6.85
C LEU A 156 -0.20 -14.01 -6.95
N ASP A 157 -0.42 -14.55 -8.16
CA ASP A 157 -1.44 -15.57 -8.39
C ASP A 157 -1.08 -16.90 -7.69
N ALA A 158 0.18 -17.31 -7.75
CA ALA A 158 0.64 -18.52 -7.06
C ALA A 158 0.45 -18.43 -5.53
N VAL A 159 0.76 -17.26 -4.94
CA VAL A 159 0.55 -17.01 -3.51
C VAL A 159 -0.93 -17.01 -3.16
N ILE A 160 -1.78 -16.37 -3.96
CA ILE A 160 -3.24 -16.37 -3.76
C ILE A 160 -3.80 -17.79 -3.81
N ASP A 161 -3.42 -18.58 -4.81
CA ASP A 161 -3.92 -19.93 -4.99
C ASP A 161 -3.44 -20.87 -3.88
N PHE A 162 -2.19 -20.73 -3.45
CA PHE A 162 -1.67 -21.44 -2.27
C PHE A 162 -2.52 -21.13 -1.03
N ILE A 163 -2.70 -19.85 -0.68
CA ILE A 163 -3.46 -19.47 0.52
C ILE A 163 -4.93 -19.92 0.43
N ARG A 164 -5.53 -19.90 -0.77
CA ARG A 164 -6.91 -20.36 -0.98
C ARG A 164 -7.07 -21.87 -0.87
N SER A 165 -6.06 -22.63 -1.26
CA SER A 165 -6.06 -24.10 -1.12
C SER A 165 -5.75 -24.55 0.32
N TYR A 166 -5.19 -23.65 1.14
CA TYR A 166 -4.79 -23.95 2.51
C TYR A 166 -6.01 -24.24 3.41
N LYS A 167 -5.94 -25.37 4.13
CA LYS A 167 -7.05 -25.84 4.97
C LYS A 167 -7.37 -24.81 6.06
N GLU A 168 -8.64 -24.41 6.13
CA GLU A 168 -9.15 -23.45 7.11
C GLU A 168 -8.45 -22.06 7.09
N ALA A 169 -7.85 -21.67 5.95
CA ALA A 169 -7.14 -20.40 5.82
C ALA A 169 -7.94 -19.19 6.30
N SER A 170 -9.25 -19.14 5.96
CA SER A 170 -10.12 -18.04 6.37
C SER A 170 -10.24 -17.90 7.90
N TYR A 171 -10.32 -19.03 8.61
CA TYR A 171 -10.40 -19.05 10.06
C TYR A 171 -9.04 -18.76 10.70
N LYS A 172 -7.96 -19.33 10.17
CA LYS A 172 -6.60 -19.09 10.67
C LYS A 172 -6.17 -17.64 10.52
N LEU A 173 -6.41 -17.03 9.36
CA LEU A 173 -5.98 -15.66 9.05
C LEU A 173 -6.88 -14.59 9.67
N PHE A 174 -8.20 -14.79 9.64
CA PHE A 174 -9.17 -13.72 9.95
C PHE A 174 -10.18 -14.08 11.06
N ARG A 175 -10.04 -15.26 11.70
CA ARG A 175 -10.98 -15.81 12.68
C ARG A 175 -12.43 -15.87 12.17
N LYS A 176 -12.61 -16.05 10.86
CA LYS A 176 -13.92 -16.15 10.20
C LYS A 176 -13.98 -17.41 9.37
N ARG A 177 -15.00 -18.25 9.60
CA ARG A 177 -15.25 -19.43 8.77
C ARG A 177 -15.97 -19.01 7.49
N LEU A 178 -15.20 -18.82 6.42
CA LEU A 178 -15.73 -18.50 5.09
C LEU A 178 -15.70 -19.74 4.21
N LYS A 179 -16.78 -19.97 3.44
CA LYS A 179 -16.86 -21.07 2.46
C LYS A 179 -15.77 -20.98 1.38
N LYS A 180 -15.47 -19.76 0.95
CA LYS A 180 -14.42 -19.44 -0.01
C LYS A 180 -13.73 -18.16 0.45
N LEU A 181 -12.41 -18.18 0.52
CA LEU A 181 -11.64 -17.00 0.85
C LEU A 181 -11.55 -16.09 -0.38
N ASP A 182 -12.00 -14.85 -0.22
CA ASP A 182 -11.97 -13.82 -1.26
C ASP A 182 -10.51 -13.41 -1.56
N PRO A 183 -10.05 -13.48 -2.84
CA PRO A 183 -8.73 -12.98 -3.24
C PRO A 183 -8.44 -11.56 -2.76
N LEU A 184 -9.44 -10.68 -2.67
CA LEU A 184 -9.25 -9.31 -2.21
C LEU A 184 -8.75 -9.26 -0.75
N LEU A 185 -9.23 -10.16 0.12
CA LEU A 185 -8.77 -10.22 1.51
C LEU A 185 -7.31 -10.68 1.61
N ILE A 186 -6.89 -11.58 0.71
CA ILE A 186 -5.50 -12.05 0.62
C ILE A 186 -4.62 -10.92 0.12
N LYS A 187 -5.02 -10.20 -0.94
CA LYS A 187 -4.28 -9.03 -1.45
C LYS A 187 -4.11 -7.95 -0.38
N LYS A 188 -5.15 -7.70 0.43
CA LYS A 188 -5.06 -6.79 1.59
C LYS A 188 -4.08 -7.29 2.65
N LEU A 189 -4.09 -8.59 2.96
CA LEU A 189 -3.11 -9.19 3.87
C LEU A 189 -1.68 -9.01 3.35
N LEU A 190 -1.42 -9.33 2.08
CA LEU A 190 -0.09 -9.19 1.48
C LEU A 190 0.40 -7.74 1.54
N LEU A 191 -0.45 -6.76 1.23
CA LEU A 191 -0.08 -5.34 1.34
C LEU A 191 0.26 -4.93 2.79
N ILE A 192 -0.45 -5.45 3.79
CA ILE A 192 -0.11 -5.22 5.21
C ILE A 192 1.26 -5.81 5.55
N LEU A 193 1.55 -7.02 5.09
CA LEU A 193 2.81 -7.70 5.37
C LEU A 193 4.00 -7.01 4.68
N LEU A 194 3.83 -6.55 3.44
CA LEU A 194 4.81 -5.72 2.74
C LEU A 194 5.06 -4.40 3.48
N ALA A 195 3.99 -3.71 3.88
CA ALA A 195 4.10 -2.46 4.63
C ALA A 195 4.77 -2.68 6.01
N ALA A 196 4.56 -3.84 6.63
CA ALA A 196 5.21 -4.20 7.88
C ALA A 196 6.68 -4.64 7.74
N GLY A 197 7.17 -4.84 6.51
CA GLY A 197 8.50 -5.38 6.24
C GLY A 197 8.62 -6.90 6.41
N ILE A 198 7.53 -7.61 6.71
CA ILE A 198 7.56 -9.06 6.93
C ILE A 198 7.77 -9.82 5.61
N LEU A 199 7.10 -9.33 4.56
CA LEU A 199 7.33 -9.78 3.20
C LEU A 199 8.16 -8.74 2.47
N ASP A 200 9.01 -9.23 1.59
CA ASP A 200 9.71 -8.43 0.61
C ASP A 200 9.30 -8.87 -0.81
N ILE A 201 9.67 -8.09 -1.81
CA ILE A 201 9.43 -8.39 -3.21
C ILE A 201 10.70 -8.20 -4.02
N ALA A 202 10.93 -9.13 -4.94
CA ALA A 202 12.05 -9.08 -5.87
C ALA A 202 11.52 -9.14 -7.30
N PHE A 203 12.28 -8.56 -8.22
CA PHE A 203 12.04 -8.73 -9.66
C PHE A 203 12.86 -9.92 -10.15
N ASP A 204 12.18 -10.97 -10.60
CA ASP A 204 12.81 -12.18 -11.12
C ASP A 204 12.80 -12.12 -12.65
N THR A 205 13.98 -12.02 -13.24
CA THR A 205 14.18 -11.92 -14.69
C THR A 205 14.11 -13.27 -15.41
N GLU A 206 14.11 -14.39 -14.67
CA GLU A 206 13.99 -15.74 -15.23
C GLU A 206 12.54 -16.14 -15.51
N LEU A 207 11.57 -15.41 -14.94
CA LEU A 207 10.14 -15.62 -15.11
C LEU A 207 9.62 -14.99 -16.42
N GLU A 208 9.47 -15.84 -17.45
CA GLU A 208 8.94 -15.50 -18.78
C GLU A 208 9.71 -14.37 -19.51
N LYS A 209 9.50 -14.22 -20.83
CA LYS A 209 10.14 -13.14 -21.62
C LYS A 209 9.59 -11.77 -21.17
N GLY A 210 10.12 -11.23 -20.08
CA GLY A 210 9.70 -9.95 -19.50
C GLY A 210 9.79 -9.82 -17.98
N GLY A 211 10.18 -10.88 -17.26
CA GLY A 211 10.35 -10.89 -15.80
C GLY A 211 9.05 -10.66 -15.02
N ASP A 212 8.97 -11.14 -13.78
CA ASP A 212 7.81 -10.88 -12.92
C ASP A 212 8.20 -10.59 -11.46
N VAL A 213 7.28 -9.99 -10.70
CA VAL A 213 7.47 -9.72 -9.28
C VAL A 213 7.16 -10.97 -8.48
N VAL A 214 8.11 -11.39 -7.66
CA VAL A 214 7.98 -12.52 -6.73
C VAL A 214 8.04 -12.03 -5.30
N PHE A 215 7.22 -12.62 -4.45
CA PHE A 215 7.30 -12.40 -3.02
C PHE A 215 8.45 -13.21 -2.41
N THR A 216 9.09 -12.66 -1.39
CA THR A 216 10.13 -13.29 -0.58
C THR A 216 9.88 -13.00 0.90
N LEU A 217 10.52 -13.77 1.80
CA LEU A 217 10.62 -13.37 3.20
C LEU A 217 11.83 -12.46 3.37
N GLU A 218 11.69 -11.41 4.17
CA GLU A 218 12.82 -10.57 4.57
C GLU A 218 13.89 -11.46 5.20
N ARG A 219 15.13 -11.33 4.70
CA ARG A 219 16.28 -11.94 5.36
C ARG A 219 16.55 -11.12 6.62
N VAL A 220 16.38 -11.72 7.79
CA VAL A 220 16.93 -11.18 9.03
C VAL A 220 18.45 -11.32 8.90
N GLU A 221 19.11 -10.24 8.47
CA GLU A 221 20.57 -10.09 8.54
C GLU A 221 21.04 -9.81 9.97
#